data_AF-A0A4S4HY95-F1
#
_entry.id   AF-A0A4S4HY95-F1
#
_cell.length_a   1.000
_cell.length_b   1.000
_cell.length_c   1.000
_cell.angle_alpha   90.00
_cell.angle_beta   90.00
_cell.angle_gamma   90.00
#
_symmetry.space_group_name_H-M   'P 1'
#
loop_
_entity.id
_entity.type
_entity.pdbx_description
1 polymer ?
#
loop_
_entity_poly.entity_id
_entity_poly.type
_entity_poly.pdbx_seq_one_letter_code
_entity_poly.pdbx_strand_id
1 'polypeptide(L)'
;MDELAFYQNHIEQIALIKEWEDKELIEHIKSHFEENKELVMKLIALRKEVLTEAEQAERPMQFYKDCFTFIGEEDRLALTAMFIEIFEFSGKHFHELSFEPYNMAQPLFQRHPEILQAVRQRPGGAIDPELVKLSVIGFNPIPNMPYHRTCKYNQSFLLTSRYLDGRIPEYLINKYGRDNIYIRIEPYEVHSTPPKLRFLEEFMHLPNPEWIRNLKMHINQKEGCQLFIPAYTIDQVGKDPKRNEQYKEYHIKKIRRFETIATMKNENGHKHFSMSLEELSEEKDGMLIGRMIHLDSLNSYDTPFDKIWLKHLDLAINVYTGEAKDERLRSNLSSGGVIPDASYRTHLIRVDGILFSDLVHLARLFFKSKIMIEEWIEKQFERVVL
;
A
#
# COMPACT_ATOMS: atom_id res chain seq x y z
N MET A 1 22.81 32.13 -9.75
CA MET A 1 21.96 30.95 -9.49
C MET A 1 20.57 31.39 -9.86
N ASP A 2 19.88 30.65 -10.72
CA ASP A 2 18.49 30.94 -11.11
C ASP A 2 17.61 31.02 -9.85
N GLU A 3 16.81 32.09 -9.72
CA GLU A 3 15.99 32.33 -8.53
C GLU A 3 14.94 31.24 -8.33
N LEU A 4 14.42 30.69 -9.43
CA LEU A 4 13.51 29.54 -9.38
C LEU A 4 14.23 28.28 -8.88
N ALA A 5 15.46 28.04 -9.35
CA ALA A 5 16.28 26.94 -8.86
C ALA A 5 16.65 27.10 -7.37
N PHE A 6 16.87 28.33 -6.91
CA PHE A 6 17.08 28.62 -5.48
C PHE A 6 15.85 28.28 -4.64
N TYR A 7 14.66 28.66 -5.13
CA TYR A 7 13.39 28.33 -4.49
C TYR A 7 13.17 26.82 -4.42
N GLN A 8 13.25 26.13 -5.56
CA GLN A 8 13.03 24.68 -5.65
C GLN A 8 13.97 23.91 -4.72
N ASN A 9 15.26 24.22 -4.72
CA ASN A 9 16.23 23.57 -3.85
C ASN A 9 15.90 23.73 -2.36
N HIS A 10 15.38 24.89 -1.92
CA HIS A 10 14.99 25.07 -0.51
C HIS A 10 13.74 24.25 -0.16
N ILE A 11 12.73 24.26 -1.03
CA ILE A 11 11.50 23.48 -0.83
C ILE A 11 11.82 21.99 -0.77
N GLU A 12 12.67 21.51 -1.69
CA GLU A 12 13.14 20.12 -1.70
C GLU A 12 13.93 19.79 -0.43
N GLN A 13 14.85 20.65 0.01
CA GLN A 13 15.60 20.41 1.24
C GLN A 13 14.70 20.23 2.47
N ILE A 14 13.64 21.03 2.60
CA ILE A 14 12.66 20.87 3.69
C ILE A 14 11.87 19.57 3.49
N ALA A 15 11.42 19.29 2.27
CA ALA A 15 10.63 18.10 1.93
C ALA A 15 11.39 16.78 2.23
N LEU A 16 12.71 16.77 2.05
CA LEU A 16 13.58 15.60 2.25
C LEU A 16 13.94 15.33 3.72
N ILE A 17 13.58 16.20 4.67
CA ILE A 17 13.90 16.01 6.10
C ILE A 17 13.21 14.75 6.66
N LYS A 18 11.91 14.60 6.38
CA LYS A 18 11.05 13.49 6.82
C LYS A 18 9.74 13.48 6.02
N GLU A 19 8.96 12.42 6.14
CA GLU A 19 7.57 12.44 5.67
C GLU A 19 6.76 13.37 6.56
N TRP A 20 6.28 14.47 5.99
CA TRP A 20 5.57 15.49 6.73
C TRP A 20 4.10 15.12 6.93
N GLU A 21 3.60 15.30 8.16
CA GLU A 21 2.17 15.44 8.43
C GLU A 21 1.78 16.92 8.38
N ASP A 22 0.56 17.24 7.95
CA ASP A 22 0.03 18.62 7.81
C ASP A 22 0.39 19.53 8.99
N LYS A 23 0.01 19.13 10.21
CA LYS A 23 0.22 19.93 11.42
C LYS A 23 1.70 20.12 11.73
N GLU A 24 2.51 19.09 11.49
CA GLU A 24 3.94 19.12 11.79
C GLU A 24 4.69 20.03 10.82
N LEU A 25 4.31 20.01 9.54
CA LEU A 25 4.89 20.91 8.56
C LEU A 25 4.43 22.35 8.79
N ILE A 26 3.17 22.59 9.18
CA ILE A 26 2.71 23.93 9.58
C ILE A 26 3.54 24.46 10.75
N GLU A 27 3.77 23.65 11.79
CA GLU A 27 4.59 24.01 12.95
C GLU A 27 6.06 24.25 12.56
N HIS A 28 6.60 23.42 11.67
CA HIS A 28 7.96 23.58 11.15
C HIS A 28 8.12 24.87 10.36
N ILE A 29 7.21 25.17 9.43
CA ILE A 29 7.23 26.41 8.64
C ILE A 29 7.11 27.64 9.55
N LYS A 30 6.25 27.60 10.58
CA LYS A 30 6.14 28.66 11.58
C LYS A 30 7.46 28.91 12.30
N SER A 31 8.06 27.84 12.82
CA SER A 31 9.34 27.92 13.52
C SER A 31 10.45 28.44 12.60
N HIS A 32 10.49 27.94 11.36
CA HIS A 32 11.47 28.37 10.36
C HIS A 32 11.30 29.84 9.97
N PHE A 33 10.06 30.34 9.90
CA PHE A 33 9.77 31.76 9.67
C PHE A 33 10.25 32.63 10.83
N GLU A 34 10.06 32.19 12.07
CA GLU A 34 10.52 32.91 13.27
C GLU A 34 12.06 32.98 13.34
N GLU A 35 12.74 31.89 12.96
CA GLU A 35 14.20 31.81 12.97
C GLU A 35 14.87 32.49 11.77
N ASN A 36 14.27 32.42 10.58
CA ASN A 36 14.88 32.83 9.31
C ASN A 36 13.95 33.71 8.46
N LYS A 37 13.35 34.73 9.08
CA LYS A 37 12.32 35.57 8.46
C LYS A 37 12.70 36.11 7.07
N GLU A 38 13.91 36.65 6.90
CA GLU A 38 14.35 37.22 5.61
C GLU A 38 14.38 36.17 4.48
N LEU A 39 14.86 34.96 4.79
CA LEU A 39 14.90 33.86 3.84
C LEU A 39 13.49 33.43 3.45
N VAL A 40 12.60 33.21 4.43
CA VAL A 40 11.23 32.77 4.15
C VAL A 40 10.46 33.83 3.37
N MET A 41 10.60 35.11 3.71
CA MET A 41 9.99 36.21 2.95
C MET A 41 10.52 36.27 1.51
N LYS A 42 11.80 35.98 1.27
CA LYS A 42 12.36 35.87 -0.08
C LYS A 42 11.71 34.72 -0.86
N LEU A 43 11.57 33.54 -0.25
CA LEU A 43 10.92 32.39 -0.90
C LEU A 43 9.46 32.67 -1.24
N ILE A 44 8.73 33.32 -0.32
CA ILE A 44 7.34 33.77 -0.53
C ILE A 44 7.26 34.74 -1.71
N ALA A 45 8.14 35.73 -1.78
CA ALA A 45 8.17 36.69 -2.88
C ALA A 45 8.38 35.99 -4.24
N LEU A 46 9.36 35.08 -4.30
CA LEU A 46 9.62 34.28 -5.51
C LEU A 46 8.40 33.43 -5.90
N ARG A 47 7.76 32.78 -4.93
CA ARG A 47 6.59 31.95 -5.23
C ARG A 47 5.38 32.77 -5.71
N LYS A 48 5.22 33.98 -5.17
CA LYS A 48 4.15 34.90 -5.52
C LYS A 48 4.21 35.32 -6.99
N GLU A 49 5.41 35.49 -7.56
CA GLU A 49 5.59 35.88 -8.97
C GLU A 49 5.07 34.84 -9.98
N VAL A 50 5.00 33.57 -9.57
CA VAL A 50 4.56 32.46 -10.42
C VAL A 50 3.23 31.85 -9.98
N LEU A 51 2.55 32.46 -9.00
CA LEU A 51 1.26 31.97 -8.51
C LEU A 51 0.13 32.31 -9.47
N THR A 52 -0.55 31.27 -9.96
CA THR A 52 -1.64 31.41 -10.94
C THR A 52 -3.01 31.54 -10.27
N GLU A 53 -3.97 32.15 -10.97
CA GLU A 53 -5.37 32.21 -10.50
C GLU A 53 -6.00 30.82 -10.37
N ALA A 54 -5.59 29.86 -11.22
CA ALA A 54 -6.06 28.49 -11.18
C ALA A 54 -5.67 27.80 -9.87
N GLU A 55 -4.40 27.92 -9.46
CA GLU A 55 -3.90 27.37 -8.19
C GLU A 55 -4.63 28.00 -6.99
N GLN A 56 -4.87 29.31 -7.01
CA GLN A 56 -5.60 29.99 -5.93
C GLN A 56 -7.03 29.47 -5.74
N ALA A 57 -7.66 29.01 -6.82
CA ALA A 57 -9.00 28.43 -6.78
C ALA A 57 -9.02 26.96 -6.30
N GLU A 58 -7.86 26.32 -6.15
CA GLU A 58 -7.79 24.92 -5.73
C GLU A 58 -8.26 24.71 -4.29
N ARG A 59 -8.91 23.58 -4.06
CA ARG A 59 -9.50 23.24 -2.76
C ARG A 59 -8.47 23.17 -1.62
N PRO A 60 -7.27 22.57 -1.80
CA PRO A 60 -6.26 22.54 -0.74
C PRO A 60 -5.82 23.94 -0.30
N MET A 61 -5.65 24.87 -1.25
CA MET A 61 -5.29 26.27 -0.95
C MET A 61 -6.32 26.93 -0.03
N GLN A 62 -7.61 26.73 -0.31
CA GLN A 62 -8.68 27.28 0.52
C GLN A 62 -8.74 26.65 1.92
N PHE A 63 -8.32 25.40 2.07
CA PHE A 63 -8.34 24.68 3.34
C PHE A 63 -7.20 25.10 4.28
N TYR A 64 -5.99 25.30 3.73
CA TYR A 64 -4.79 25.55 4.56
C TYR A 64 -4.44 27.03 4.74
N LYS A 65 -5.00 27.97 3.94
CA LYS A 65 -4.62 29.40 4.03
C LYS A 65 -4.71 29.96 5.45
N ASP A 66 -5.74 29.59 6.21
CA ASP A 66 -5.97 30.11 7.56
C ASP A 66 -5.01 29.53 8.62
N CYS A 67 -4.13 28.59 8.24
CA CYS A 67 -3.06 28.10 9.10
C CYS A 67 -1.88 29.09 9.21
N PHE A 68 -1.78 30.04 8.29
CA PHE A 68 -0.69 31.01 8.15
C PHE A 68 -1.14 32.46 8.38
N THR A 69 -1.93 32.70 9.44
CA THR A 69 -2.47 34.04 9.76
C THR A 69 -1.44 35.04 10.32
N PHE A 70 -0.22 34.58 10.63
CA PHE A 70 0.88 35.43 11.12
C PHE A 70 1.54 36.28 10.02
N ILE A 71 1.14 36.10 8.76
CA ILE A 71 1.61 36.88 7.61
C ILE A 71 0.42 37.57 6.90
N GLY A 72 0.72 38.60 6.10
CA GLY A 72 -0.26 39.36 5.31
C GLY A 72 -1.01 38.47 4.31
N GLU A 73 -2.20 38.92 3.92
CA GLU A 73 -3.15 38.11 3.11
C GLU A 73 -2.58 37.69 1.75
N GLU A 74 -1.89 38.58 1.04
CA GLU A 74 -1.30 38.25 -0.27
C GLU A 74 -0.16 37.24 -0.15
N ASP A 75 0.65 37.34 0.90
CA ASP A 75 1.81 36.47 1.14
C ASP A 75 1.38 35.10 1.69
N ARG A 76 0.22 35.04 2.34
CA ARG A 76 -0.39 33.81 2.86
C ARG A 76 -0.68 32.80 1.75
N LEU A 77 -1.16 33.25 0.59
CA LEU A 77 -1.43 32.36 -0.53
C LEU A 77 -0.13 31.73 -1.06
N ALA A 78 0.92 32.54 -1.27
CA ALA A 78 2.22 32.03 -1.69
C ALA A 78 2.82 31.05 -0.66
N LEU A 79 2.72 31.35 0.64
CA LEU A 79 3.17 30.44 1.69
C LEU A 79 2.34 29.14 1.76
N THR A 80 1.04 29.22 1.45
CA THR A 80 0.18 28.04 1.39
C THR A 80 0.55 27.16 0.19
N ALA A 81 0.85 27.76 -0.96
CA ALA A 81 1.36 27.03 -2.12
C ALA A 81 2.71 26.36 -1.81
N MET A 82 3.64 27.07 -1.17
CA MET A 82 4.89 26.49 -0.68
C MET A 82 4.65 25.30 0.26
N PHE A 83 3.71 25.42 1.21
CA PHE A 83 3.35 24.32 2.11
C PHE A 83 2.85 23.09 1.34
N ILE A 84 1.95 23.27 0.37
CA ILE A 84 1.43 22.17 -0.45
C ILE A 84 2.55 21.52 -1.24
N GLU A 85 3.43 22.30 -1.87
CA GLU A 85 4.57 21.78 -2.63
C GLU A 85 5.51 20.96 -1.73
N ILE A 86 5.91 21.49 -0.57
CA ILE A 86 6.75 20.74 0.38
C ILE A 86 6.07 19.42 0.78
N PHE A 87 4.77 19.48 1.06
CA PHE A 87 3.99 18.33 1.48
C PHE A 87 3.88 17.26 0.38
N GLU A 88 3.62 17.68 -0.86
CA GLU A 88 3.55 16.78 -2.03
C GLU A 88 4.91 16.17 -2.35
N PHE A 89 5.98 16.98 -2.38
CA PHE A 89 7.34 16.50 -2.61
C PHE A 89 7.78 15.50 -1.53
N SER A 90 7.52 15.82 -0.27
CA SER A 90 7.84 14.93 0.86
C SER A 90 7.05 13.62 0.75
N GLY A 91 5.74 13.72 0.55
CA GLY A 91 4.86 12.57 0.40
C GLY A 91 5.31 11.66 -0.74
N LYS A 92 5.69 12.24 -1.89
CA LYS A 92 6.22 11.48 -3.03
C LYS A 92 7.56 10.81 -2.71
N HIS A 93 8.52 11.57 -2.17
CA HIS A 93 9.85 11.06 -1.89
C HIS A 93 9.81 9.88 -0.91
N PHE A 94 9.13 10.04 0.23
CA PHE A 94 9.03 8.98 1.24
C PHE A 94 8.13 7.83 0.79
N HIS A 95 7.21 8.07 -0.14
CA HIS A 95 6.48 6.98 -0.79
C HIS A 95 7.40 6.09 -1.61
N GLU A 96 8.29 6.66 -2.43
CA GLU A 96 9.27 5.90 -3.20
C GLU A 96 10.25 5.15 -2.28
N LEU A 97 10.75 5.83 -1.24
CA LEU A 97 11.61 5.21 -0.22
C LEU A 97 10.95 4.03 0.49
N SER A 98 9.62 4.01 0.62
CA SER A 98 8.89 2.92 1.26
C SER A 98 8.99 1.58 0.52
N PHE A 99 9.50 1.57 -0.71
CA PHE A 99 9.74 0.36 -1.52
C PHE A 99 11.20 -0.11 -1.50
N GLU A 100 12.12 0.66 -0.91
CA GLU A 100 13.54 0.31 -0.92
C GLU A 100 13.86 -0.97 -0.13
N PRO A 101 14.79 -1.81 -0.61
CA PRO A 101 15.38 -2.88 0.17
C PRO A 101 16.01 -2.37 1.47
N TYR A 102 15.93 -3.18 2.51
CA TYR A 102 16.52 -2.90 3.81
C TYR A 102 18.03 -2.76 3.76
N ASN A 103 18.54 -1.69 4.36
CA ASN A 103 19.96 -1.41 4.44
C ASN A 103 20.32 -0.62 5.71
N MET A 104 21.59 -0.64 6.11
CA MET A 104 22.08 -0.02 7.35
C MET A 104 21.98 1.52 7.38
N ALA A 105 21.82 2.18 6.24
CA ALA A 105 21.71 3.64 6.20
C ALA A 105 20.31 4.13 6.61
N GLN A 106 19.31 3.25 6.60
CA GLN A 106 17.94 3.63 6.92
C GLN A 106 17.75 3.86 8.44
N PRO A 107 16.91 4.85 8.83
CA PRO A 107 16.72 5.23 10.23
C PRO A 107 16.39 4.07 11.19
N LEU A 108 15.56 3.12 10.76
CA LEU A 108 15.21 1.94 11.55
C LEU A 108 16.45 1.14 11.98
N PHE A 109 17.35 0.88 11.04
CA PHE A 109 18.54 0.04 11.27
C PHE A 109 19.72 0.80 11.85
N GLN A 110 19.75 2.12 11.72
CA GLN A 110 20.66 2.96 12.51
C GLN A 110 20.30 2.91 14.00
N ARG A 111 18.99 2.90 14.31
CA ARG A 111 18.50 2.91 15.69
C ARG A 111 18.45 1.53 16.34
N HIS A 112 18.06 0.52 15.57
CA HIS A 112 17.91 -0.88 16.01
C HIS A 112 18.63 -1.82 15.00
N PRO A 113 19.97 -1.80 14.97
CA PRO A 113 20.76 -2.57 13.99
C PRO A 113 20.54 -4.09 14.08
N GLU A 114 20.13 -4.59 15.25
CA GLU A 114 19.79 -5.99 15.49
C GLU A 114 18.59 -6.48 14.65
N ILE A 115 17.67 -5.58 14.26
CA ILE A 115 16.52 -5.94 13.42
C ILE A 115 16.99 -6.41 12.05
N LEU A 116 18.11 -5.89 11.53
CA LEU A 116 18.64 -6.32 10.23
C LEU A 116 19.05 -7.80 10.25
N GLN A 117 19.47 -8.33 11.40
CA GLN A 117 19.80 -9.75 11.57
C GLN A 117 18.55 -10.65 11.56
N ALA A 118 17.38 -10.06 11.80
CA ALA A 118 16.08 -10.73 11.79
C ALA A 118 15.37 -10.67 10.43
N VAL A 119 16.02 -10.04 9.44
CA VAL A 119 15.54 -10.05 8.06
C VAL A 119 15.55 -11.48 7.53
N ARG A 120 14.48 -11.83 6.83
CA ARG A 120 14.22 -13.17 6.31
C ARG A 120 15.39 -13.64 5.45
N GLN A 121 15.71 -14.92 5.55
CA GLN A 121 16.61 -15.60 4.62
C GLN A 121 15.79 -16.52 3.71
N ARG A 122 16.09 -16.48 2.40
CA ARG A 122 15.49 -17.38 1.41
C ARG A 122 16.05 -18.80 1.57
N PRO A 123 15.33 -19.83 1.09
CA PRO A 123 15.90 -21.17 0.96
C PRO A 123 17.17 -21.10 0.10
N GLY A 124 18.34 -21.29 0.72
CA GLY A 124 19.66 -21.06 0.11
C GLY A 124 20.54 -20.02 0.82
N GLY A 125 20.02 -19.36 1.87
CA GLY A 125 20.80 -18.48 2.74
C GLY A 125 20.94 -17.04 2.25
N ALA A 126 20.47 -16.73 1.03
CA ALA A 126 20.39 -15.36 0.54
C ALA A 126 19.40 -14.54 1.38
N ILE A 127 19.78 -13.31 1.73
CA ILE A 127 18.92 -12.39 2.47
C ILE A 127 17.75 -11.97 1.56
N ASP A 128 16.56 -11.90 2.13
CA ASP A 128 15.37 -11.32 1.54
C ASP A 128 15.13 -9.94 2.18
N PRO A 129 15.70 -8.86 1.62
CA PRO A 129 15.87 -7.57 2.30
C PRO A 129 14.56 -6.76 2.42
N GLU A 130 13.43 -7.42 2.57
CA GLU A 130 12.11 -6.78 2.56
C GLU A 130 11.25 -7.14 3.76
N LEU A 131 11.54 -8.28 4.39
CA LEU A 131 10.68 -8.85 5.43
C LEU A 131 11.49 -9.20 6.68
N VAL A 132 10.95 -8.84 7.85
CA VAL A 132 11.50 -9.16 9.17
C VAL A 132 10.61 -10.18 9.86
N LYS A 133 11.22 -11.16 10.55
CA LYS A 133 10.47 -12.16 11.31
C LYS A 133 9.71 -11.53 12.49
N LEU A 134 8.39 -11.73 12.56
CA LEU A 134 7.54 -11.12 13.58
C LEU A 134 7.91 -11.50 15.01
N SER A 135 8.35 -12.75 15.24
CA SER A 135 8.73 -13.19 16.58
C SER A 135 9.96 -12.48 17.12
N VAL A 136 10.88 -12.02 16.27
CA VAL A 136 12.10 -11.32 16.72
C VAL A 136 11.80 -9.88 17.12
N ILE A 137 10.94 -9.19 16.37
CA ILE A 137 10.49 -7.84 16.73
C ILE A 137 9.40 -7.84 17.81
N GLY A 138 8.98 -9.01 18.30
CA GLY A 138 7.94 -9.14 19.32
C GLY A 138 6.64 -8.43 18.93
N PHE A 139 6.30 -8.42 17.64
CA PHE A 139 5.24 -7.54 17.12
C PHE A 139 3.92 -7.82 17.82
N ASN A 140 3.41 -6.79 18.49
CA ASN A 140 2.09 -6.79 19.10
C ASN A 140 1.40 -5.50 18.66
N PRO A 141 0.45 -5.58 17.70
CA PRO A 141 -0.20 -4.39 17.19
C PRO A 141 -0.95 -3.70 18.34
N ILE A 142 -0.81 -2.38 18.45
CA ILE A 142 -1.54 -1.60 19.45
C ILE A 142 -2.93 -1.29 18.86
N PRO A 143 -4.03 -1.77 19.48
CA PRO A 143 -5.37 -1.51 18.96
C PRO A 143 -5.65 -0.01 18.84
N ASN A 144 -6.36 0.37 17.79
CA ASN A 144 -6.71 1.76 17.45
C ASN A 144 -5.54 2.71 17.15
N MET A 145 -4.27 2.35 17.36
CA MET A 145 -3.10 3.11 16.89
C MET A 145 -2.89 2.81 15.40
N PRO A 146 -2.55 3.82 14.57
CA PRO A 146 -2.93 3.91 13.15
C PRO A 146 -3.19 2.55 12.49
N TYR A 147 -4.44 2.12 12.54
CA TYR A 147 -4.95 0.89 11.92
C TYR A 147 -4.23 -0.40 12.30
N HIS A 148 -3.87 -0.59 13.57
CA HIS A 148 -3.17 -1.78 14.07
C HIS A 148 -1.77 -1.94 13.43
N ARG A 149 -1.24 -0.90 12.77
CA ARG A 149 0.08 -0.91 12.11
C ARG A 149 1.22 -0.62 13.06
N THR A 150 0.93 -0.08 14.24
CA THR A 150 1.95 0.31 15.21
C THR A 150 2.29 -0.84 16.14
N CYS A 151 3.57 -1.12 16.31
CA CYS A 151 4.06 -1.91 17.43
C CYS A 151 5.10 -1.12 18.24
N LYS A 152 5.25 -1.50 19.51
CA LYS A 152 6.30 -0.99 20.37
C LYS A 152 7.49 -1.95 20.32
N TYR A 153 8.68 -1.43 20.04
CA TYR A 153 9.93 -2.16 20.09
C TYR A 153 10.97 -1.35 20.88
N ASN A 154 11.44 -1.90 22.00
CA ASN A 154 12.30 -1.18 22.95
C ASN A 154 11.68 0.19 23.34
N GLN A 155 12.41 1.29 23.10
CA GLN A 155 11.98 2.67 23.35
C GLN A 155 11.44 3.36 22.07
N SER A 156 11.03 2.58 21.08
CA SER A 156 10.55 3.08 19.79
C SER A 156 9.16 2.54 19.44
N PHE A 157 8.48 3.29 18.58
CA PHE A 157 7.28 2.86 17.88
C PHE A 157 7.64 2.65 16.42
N LEU A 158 7.34 1.44 15.93
CA LEU A 158 7.58 1.02 14.55
C LEU A 158 6.24 0.89 13.84
N LEU A 159 6.24 1.10 12.52
CA LEU A 159 5.06 0.98 11.68
C LEU A 159 5.23 -0.14 10.65
N THR A 160 4.21 -0.97 10.46
CA THR A 160 4.14 -1.83 9.27
C THR A 160 3.97 -0.99 8.01
N SER A 161 4.29 -1.56 6.84
CA SER A 161 4.12 -0.89 5.55
C SER A 161 2.75 -0.20 5.42
N ARG A 162 2.72 0.98 4.79
CA ARG A 162 1.49 1.75 4.48
C ARG A 162 0.49 1.00 3.61
N TYR A 163 0.93 -0.04 2.92
CA TYR A 163 0.09 -0.91 2.10
C TYR A 163 -0.41 -2.16 2.82
N LEU A 164 0.06 -2.41 4.05
CA LEU A 164 -0.37 -3.54 4.85
C LEU A 164 -1.36 -3.09 5.92
N ASP A 165 -2.60 -3.53 5.75
CA ASP A 165 -3.63 -3.39 6.78
C ASP A 165 -3.20 -4.12 8.06
N GLY A 166 -3.13 -3.42 9.19
CA GLY A 166 -2.66 -3.99 10.45
C GLY A 166 -3.57 -5.07 11.05
N ARG A 167 -4.82 -5.16 10.58
CA ARG A 167 -5.74 -6.26 10.95
C ARG A 167 -5.28 -7.60 10.38
N ILE A 168 -4.54 -7.60 9.27
CA ILE A 168 -3.99 -8.82 8.67
C ILE A 168 -2.98 -9.52 9.60
N PRO A 169 -1.87 -8.86 10.04
CA PRO A 169 -0.96 -9.49 10.97
C PRO A 169 -1.63 -9.78 12.32
N GLU A 170 -2.56 -8.94 12.81
CA GLU A 170 -3.34 -9.26 14.01
C GLU A 170 -4.12 -10.58 13.88
N TYR A 171 -4.89 -10.73 12.80
CA TYR A 171 -5.64 -11.94 12.49
C TYR A 171 -4.73 -13.18 12.45
N LEU A 172 -3.61 -13.09 11.72
CA LEU A 172 -2.67 -14.19 11.55
C LEU A 172 -1.98 -14.56 12.86
N ILE A 173 -1.57 -13.58 13.67
CA ILE A 173 -0.95 -13.82 14.98
C ILE A 173 -1.91 -14.54 15.91
N ASN A 174 -3.17 -14.11 15.95
CA ASN A 174 -4.19 -14.71 16.81
C ASN A 174 -4.47 -16.17 16.45
N LYS A 175 -4.36 -16.52 15.16
CA LYS A 175 -4.67 -17.86 14.66
C LYS A 175 -3.46 -18.80 14.62
N TYR A 176 -2.28 -18.30 14.27
CA TYR A 176 -1.08 -19.10 13.96
C TYR A 176 0.13 -18.81 14.83
N GLY A 177 0.06 -17.78 15.69
CA GLY A 177 1.24 -17.27 16.40
C GLY A 177 2.18 -16.49 15.47
N ARG A 178 3.39 -16.17 15.95
CA ARG A 178 4.32 -15.24 15.28
C ARG A 178 5.43 -15.91 14.47
N ASP A 179 5.68 -17.19 14.71
CA ASP A 179 6.94 -17.82 14.30
C ASP A 179 7.08 -18.03 12.79
N ASN A 180 5.96 -18.13 12.09
CA ASN A 180 5.93 -18.35 10.64
C ASN A 180 5.47 -17.11 9.86
N ILE A 181 5.49 -15.94 10.50
CA ILE A 181 5.06 -14.68 9.88
C ILE A 181 6.25 -13.73 9.76
N TYR A 182 6.43 -13.17 8.57
CA TYR A 182 7.42 -12.17 8.26
C TYR A 182 6.74 -10.94 7.69
N ILE A 183 7.11 -9.74 8.12
CA ILE A 183 6.43 -8.49 7.76
C ILE A 183 7.41 -7.44 7.28
N ARG A 184 6.94 -6.53 6.43
CA ARG A 184 7.62 -5.28 6.13
C ARG A 184 7.26 -4.21 7.16
N ILE A 185 8.29 -3.73 7.84
CA ILE A 185 8.31 -2.50 8.63
C ILE A 185 8.79 -1.33 7.77
N GLU A 186 8.21 -0.15 7.93
CA GLU A 186 8.63 1.09 7.28
C GLU A 186 10.04 1.49 7.77
N PRO A 187 11.08 1.47 6.91
CA PRO A 187 12.46 1.62 7.36
C PRO A 187 12.84 3.06 7.72
N TYR A 188 12.05 4.05 7.28
CA TYR A 188 12.24 5.48 7.55
C TYR A 188 11.35 6.01 8.69
N GLU A 189 10.44 5.19 9.21
CA GLU A 189 9.46 5.58 10.24
C GLU A 189 9.79 4.93 11.59
N VAL A 190 10.61 5.62 12.38
CA VAL A 190 10.99 5.19 13.73
C VAL A 190 10.79 6.30 14.76
N HIS A 191 9.71 6.20 15.53
CA HIS A 191 9.32 7.27 16.45
C HIS A 191 9.76 6.99 17.88
N SER A 192 10.16 8.03 18.61
CA SER A 192 10.35 7.99 20.08
C SER A 192 9.03 8.10 20.85
N THR A 193 8.01 8.71 20.24
CA THR A 193 6.66 8.86 20.79
C THR A 193 5.65 8.09 19.96
N PRO A 194 4.48 7.72 20.52
CA PRO A 194 3.44 7.05 19.75
C PRO A 194 3.04 7.89 18.52
N PRO A 195 2.94 7.31 17.31
CA PRO A 195 2.48 8.03 16.13
C PRO A 195 1.04 8.51 16.32
N LYS A 196 0.70 9.66 15.74
CA LYS A 196 -0.64 10.24 15.88
C LYS A 196 -1.70 9.34 15.25
N LEU A 197 -2.88 9.34 15.85
CA LEU A 197 -4.06 8.67 15.30
C LEU A 197 -4.47 9.36 13.99
N ARG A 198 -4.54 8.59 12.91
CA ARG A 198 -5.17 9.03 11.66
C ARG A 198 -6.61 8.53 11.64
N PHE A 199 -7.57 9.44 11.48
CA PHE A 199 -8.97 9.10 11.25
C PHE A 199 -9.20 8.98 9.75
N LEU A 200 -9.36 7.76 9.27
CA LEU A 200 -9.87 7.38 7.95
C LEU A 200 -11.25 6.75 8.15
N GLU A 201 -12.20 7.18 7.34
CA GLU A 201 -13.54 6.61 7.31
C GLU A 201 -13.50 5.26 6.60
N GLU A 202 -13.70 4.18 7.33
CA GLU A 202 -13.84 2.83 6.78
C GLU A 202 -15.22 2.26 7.08
N PHE A 203 -15.97 1.90 6.04
CA PHE A 203 -17.21 1.14 6.19
C PHE A 203 -16.89 -0.35 6.34
N MET A 204 -17.17 -0.93 7.51
CA MET A 204 -17.12 -2.38 7.71
C MET A 204 -18.46 -3.02 7.37
N HIS A 205 -18.48 -3.94 6.40
CA HIS A 205 -19.58 -4.88 6.19
C HIS A 205 -19.14 -6.25 6.72
N LEU A 206 -19.91 -6.84 7.64
CA LEU A 206 -19.63 -8.17 8.16
C LEU A 206 -19.98 -9.23 7.10
N PRO A 207 -19.10 -10.18 6.79
CA PRO A 207 -19.42 -11.28 5.88
C PRO A 207 -20.33 -12.33 6.54
N ASN A 208 -21.16 -12.97 5.72
CA ASN A 208 -22.05 -14.08 6.07
C ASN A 208 -21.23 -15.36 6.40
N PRO A 209 -21.45 -16.02 7.56
CA PRO A 209 -20.51 -17.01 8.13
C PRO A 209 -20.51 -18.43 7.52
N GLU A 210 -21.38 -18.78 6.57
CA GLU A 210 -21.46 -20.16 6.10
C GLU A 210 -21.33 -20.30 4.59
N TRP A 211 -20.15 -20.75 4.11
CA TRP A 211 -19.97 -21.55 2.89
C TRP A 211 -18.50 -21.77 2.50
N ILE A 212 -18.22 -22.95 1.91
CA ILE A 212 -17.43 -23.26 0.68
C ILE A 212 -16.92 -24.72 0.75
N ARG A 213 -16.77 -25.43 -0.39
CA ARG A 213 -16.61 -26.90 -0.39
C ARG A 213 -15.38 -27.54 -1.08
N ASN A 214 -14.92 -27.25 -2.32
CA ASN A 214 -13.80 -28.05 -2.91
C ASN A 214 -12.97 -27.33 -4.00
N LEU A 215 -11.66 -27.60 -4.06
CA LEU A 215 -10.74 -27.20 -5.15
C LEU A 215 -10.68 -28.29 -6.25
N LYS A 216 -10.98 -27.95 -7.51
CA LYS A 216 -10.95 -28.88 -8.66
C LYS A 216 -10.12 -28.32 -9.83
N MET A 217 -8.82 -28.64 -9.91
CA MET A 217 -7.93 -28.25 -11.03
C MET A 217 -6.94 -29.35 -11.41
N HIS A 218 -6.87 -29.76 -12.68
CA HIS A 218 -6.02 -30.86 -13.17
C HIS A 218 -4.56 -30.44 -13.44
N ILE A 219 -3.65 -31.42 -13.53
CA ILE A 219 -2.22 -31.19 -13.83
C ILE A 219 -2.07 -30.52 -15.21
N ASN A 220 -1.20 -29.50 -15.30
CA ASN A 220 -0.97 -28.67 -16.49
C ASN A 220 -2.16 -27.81 -16.92
N GLN A 221 -3.20 -27.69 -16.09
CA GLN A 221 -4.30 -26.76 -16.30
C GLN A 221 -3.91 -25.36 -15.79
N LYS A 222 -4.24 -24.34 -16.58
CA LYS A 222 -4.25 -22.93 -16.18
C LYS A 222 -5.69 -22.48 -16.14
N GLU A 223 -6.09 -21.84 -15.06
CA GLU A 223 -7.37 -21.13 -14.99
C GLU A 223 -7.13 -19.72 -14.45
N GLY A 224 -7.89 -18.75 -14.96
CA GLY A 224 -7.80 -17.38 -14.51
C GLY A 224 -9.07 -16.63 -14.82
N CYS A 225 -9.31 -15.55 -14.08
CA CYS A 225 -10.42 -14.64 -14.36
C CYS A 225 -9.93 -13.20 -14.31
N GLN A 226 -10.59 -12.35 -15.09
CA GLN A 226 -10.38 -10.91 -15.09
C GLN A 226 -11.71 -10.22 -14.85
N LEU A 227 -11.76 -9.35 -13.85
CA LEU A 227 -12.91 -8.53 -13.50
C LEU A 227 -12.54 -7.06 -13.71
N PHE A 228 -13.49 -6.28 -14.21
CA PHE A 228 -13.32 -4.84 -14.46
C PHE A 228 -14.47 -4.09 -13.82
N ILE A 229 -14.18 -2.88 -13.33
CA ILE A 229 -15.23 -1.94 -12.92
C ILE A 229 -15.62 -1.09 -14.13
N PRO A 230 -16.89 -1.05 -14.55
CA PRO A 230 -17.32 -0.23 -15.68
C PRO A 230 -17.10 1.26 -15.40
N ALA A 231 -16.63 2.00 -16.41
CA ALA A 231 -16.40 3.43 -16.35
C ALA A 231 -17.72 4.22 -16.50
N TYR A 232 -18.66 4.06 -15.57
CA TYR A 232 -19.94 4.77 -15.61
C TYR A 232 -19.76 6.29 -15.56
N THR A 233 -20.57 7.04 -16.32
CA THR A 233 -20.75 8.48 -16.09
C THR A 233 -21.71 8.71 -14.93
N ILE A 234 -21.71 9.92 -14.34
CA ILE A 234 -22.62 10.25 -13.23
C ILE A 234 -24.09 10.08 -13.62
N ASP A 235 -24.42 10.34 -14.90
CA ASP A 235 -25.76 10.16 -15.45
C ASP A 235 -26.15 8.67 -15.58
N GLN A 236 -25.18 7.78 -15.81
CA GLN A 236 -25.41 6.32 -15.94
C GLN A 236 -25.57 5.61 -14.58
N VAL A 237 -25.10 6.23 -13.49
CA VAL A 237 -25.27 5.72 -12.12
C VAL A 237 -26.74 5.74 -11.71
N GLY A 238 -27.44 6.84 -11.99
CA GLY A 238 -28.82 7.04 -11.54
C GLY A 238 -28.97 6.87 -10.03
N LYS A 239 -29.99 6.12 -9.59
CA LYS A 239 -30.24 5.79 -8.17
C LYS A 239 -29.81 4.38 -7.77
N ASP A 240 -29.07 3.67 -8.63
CA ASP A 240 -28.63 2.29 -8.37
C ASP A 240 -27.46 2.28 -7.36
N PRO A 241 -27.63 1.70 -6.16
CA PRO A 241 -26.58 1.67 -5.15
C PRO A 241 -25.32 0.91 -5.59
N LYS A 242 -25.46 -0.20 -6.34
CA LYS A 242 -24.31 -0.99 -6.82
C LYS A 242 -23.52 -0.19 -7.86
N ARG A 243 -24.20 0.49 -8.78
CA ARG A 243 -23.52 1.37 -9.75
C ARG A 243 -22.88 2.58 -9.08
N ASN A 244 -23.45 3.10 -8.01
CA ASN A 244 -22.85 4.20 -7.25
C ASN A 244 -21.53 3.76 -6.61
N GLU A 245 -21.49 2.56 -6.04
CA GLU A 245 -20.26 2.00 -5.48
C GLU A 245 -19.23 1.71 -6.58
N GLN A 246 -19.63 1.11 -7.71
CA GLN A 246 -18.76 0.92 -8.88
C GLN A 246 -18.18 2.24 -9.38
N TYR A 247 -19.00 3.29 -9.49
CA TYR A 247 -18.56 4.63 -9.86
C TYR A 247 -17.51 5.17 -8.88
N LYS A 248 -17.74 5.04 -7.57
CA LYS A 248 -16.78 5.46 -6.54
C LYS A 248 -15.47 4.68 -6.63
N GLU A 249 -15.52 3.37 -6.81
CA GLU A 249 -14.31 2.54 -6.93
C GLU A 249 -13.50 2.89 -8.18
N TYR A 250 -14.16 3.14 -9.31
CA TYR A 250 -13.48 3.49 -10.56
C TYR A 250 -12.94 4.92 -10.57
N HIS A 251 -13.76 5.91 -10.19
CA HIS A 251 -13.41 7.33 -10.34
C HIS A 251 -12.70 7.91 -9.13
N ILE A 252 -13.06 7.48 -7.91
CA ILE A 252 -12.48 8.01 -6.66
C ILE A 252 -11.31 7.13 -6.22
N LYS A 253 -11.52 5.82 -6.06
CA LYS A 253 -10.43 4.90 -5.66
C LYS A 253 -9.48 4.53 -6.81
N LYS A 254 -9.82 4.93 -8.04
CA LYS A 254 -9.03 4.72 -9.25
C LYS A 254 -8.68 3.25 -9.50
N ILE A 255 -9.54 2.34 -9.07
CA ILE A 255 -9.39 0.90 -9.29
C ILE A 255 -9.76 0.60 -10.74
N ARG A 256 -8.97 -0.26 -11.41
CA ARG A 256 -9.12 -0.56 -12.83
C ARG A 256 -9.62 -1.97 -13.05
N ARG A 257 -8.91 -2.95 -12.49
CA ARG A 257 -9.24 -4.37 -12.69
C ARG A 257 -8.64 -5.26 -11.60
N PHE A 258 -9.21 -6.44 -11.51
CA PHE A 258 -8.77 -7.52 -10.66
C PHE A 258 -8.55 -8.78 -11.51
N GLU A 259 -7.38 -9.41 -11.36
CA GLU A 259 -6.95 -10.55 -12.16
C GLU A 259 -6.57 -11.70 -11.25
N THR A 260 -6.95 -12.92 -11.60
CA THR A 260 -6.49 -14.13 -10.94
C THR A 260 -5.94 -15.12 -11.94
N ILE A 261 -4.95 -15.90 -11.50
CA ILE A 261 -4.42 -17.04 -12.22
C ILE A 261 -4.04 -18.13 -11.22
N ALA A 262 -4.45 -19.35 -11.51
CA ALA A 262 -4.03 -20.55 -10.80
C ALA A 262 -3.38 -21.52 -11.80
N THR A 263 -2.34 -22.20 -11.37
CA THR A 263 -1.60 -23.19 -12.17
C THR A 263 -1.27 -24.40 -11.32
N MET A 264 -1.52 -25.59 -11.86
CA MET A 264 -1.05 -26.84 -11.28
C MET A 264 0.17 -27.34 -12.05
N LYS A 265 1.34 -27.30 -11.41
CA LYS A 265 2.63 -27.77 -11.96
C LYS A 265 2.98 -29.16 -11.43
N ASN A 266 3.84 -29.85 -12.17
CA ASN A 266 4.51 -31.06 -11.70
C ASN A 266 6.01 -30.75 -11.55
N GLU A 267 6.47 -30.64 -10.30
CA GLU A 267 7.86 -30.33 -9.96
C GLU A 267 8.45 -31.55 -9.26
N ASN A 268 9.40 -32.22 -9.94
CA ASN A 268 10.09 -33.42 -9.42
C ASN A 268 9.15 -34.54 -8.94
N GLY A 269 8.02 -34.75 -9.62
CA GLY A 269 7.04 -35.78 -9.26
C GLY A 269 6.05 -35.35 -8.18
N HIS A 270 6.18 -34.13 -7.65
CA HIS A 270 5.23 -33.54 -6.72
C HIS A 270 4.30 -32.55 -7.42
N LYS A 271 3.02 -32.60 -7.06
CA LYS A 271 2.02 -31.64 -7.53
C LYS A 271 2.22 -30.32 -6.78
N HIS A 272 2.36 -29.24 -7.53
CA HIS A 272 2.56 -27.91 -6.98
C HIS A 272 1.44 -26.99 -7.50
N PHE A 273 0.53 -26.62 -6.61
CA PHE A 273 -0.50 -25.63 -6.87
C PHE A 273 0.07 -24.24 -6.59
N SER A 274 -0.07 -23.34 -7.55
CA SER A 274 0.36 -21.94 -7.43
C SER A 274 -0.77 -21.03 -7.88
N MET A 275 -1.07 -19.99 -7.10
CA MET A 275 -2.10 -19.02 -7.42
C MET A 275 -1.61 -17.59 -7.18
N SER A 276 -2.01 -16.70 -8.07
CA SER A 276 -1.76 -15.27 -7.97
C SER A 276 -3.05 -14.49 -8.20
N LEU A 277 -3.30 -13.49 -7.37
CA LEU A 277 -4.41 -12.55 -7.47
C LEU A 277 -3.81 -11.14 -7.48
N GLU A 278 -4.24 -10.28 -8.40
CA GLU A 278 -3.72 -8.93 -8.53
C GLU A 278 -4.82 -7.89 -8.78
N GLU A 279 -4.87 -6.85 -7.95
CA GLU A 279 -5.71 -5.68 -8.18
C GLU A 279 -4.85 -4.51 -8.66
N LEU A 280 -5.22 -3.94 -9.81
CA LEU A 280 -4.58 -2.76 -10.36
C LEU A 280 -5.39 -1.50 -10.03
N SER A 281 -4.72 -0.50 -9.46
CA SER A 281 -5.26 0.84 -9.23
C SER A 281 -4.24 1.91 -9.60
N GLU A 282 -4.69 3.00 -10.19
CA GLU A 282 -3.85 4.19 -10.36
C GLU A 282 -3.83 4.98 -9.06
N GLU A 283 -2.66 5.24 -8.50
CA GLU A 283 -2.50 5.97 -7.24
C GLU A 283 -1.70 7.26 -7.45
N LYS A 284 -1.18 7.83 -6.35
CA LYS A 284 -0.46 9.11 -6.35
C LYS A 284 0.56 9.17 -7.49
N ASP A 285 0.69 10.37 -8.06
CA ASP A 285 1.67 10.70 -9.10
C ASP A 285 1.55 9.87 -10.39
N GLY A 286 0.35 9.33 -10.63
CA GLY A 286 0.08 8.55 -11.83
C GLY A 286 0.74 7.17 -11.82
N MET A 287 1.26 6.71 -10.69
CA MET A 287 1.78 5.34 -10.56
C MET A 287 0.64 4.33 -10.68
N LEU A 288 0.92 3.18 -11.30
CA LEU A 288 0.01 2.05 -11.27
C LEU A 288 0.48 1.07 -10.19
N ILE A 289 -0.40 0.81 -9.22
CA ILE A 289 -0.15 -0.08 -8.09
C ILE A 289 -0.89 -1.39 -8.34
N GLY A 290 -0.13 -2.48 -8.39
CA GLY A 290 -0.61 -3.86 -8.34
C GLY A 290 -0.52 -4.39 -6.92
N ARG A 291 -1.66 -4.53 -6.24
CA ARG A 291 -1.75 -5.31 -4.99
C ARG A 291 -1.75 -6.77 -5.38
N MET A 292 -0.79 -7.55 -4.92
CA MET A 292 -0.65 -8.95 -5.32
C MET A 292 -0.74 -9.87 -4.10
N ILE A 293 -1.61 -10.88 -4.18
CA ILE A 293 -1.54 -12.07 -3.32
C ILE A 293 -0.93 -13.19 -4.14
N HIS A 294 0.12 -13.80 -3.64
CA HIS A 294 0.70 -15.02 -4.20
C HIS A 294 0.63 -16.13 -3.16
N LEU A 295 0.30 -17.35 -3.59
CA LEU A 295 0.29 -18.50 -2.71
C LEU A 295 0.67 -19.77 -3.45
N ASP A 296 1.29 -20.68 -2.69
CA ASP A 296 1.74 -21.98 -3.17
C ASP A 296 1.32 -23.08 -2.19
N SER A 297 0.96 -24.25 -2.73
CA SER A 297 0.66 -25.46 -1.95
C SER A 297 1.21 -26.71 -2.64
N LEU A 298 1.65 -27.67 -1.82
CA LEU A 298 2.07 -29.00 -2.28
C LEU A 298 0.95 -30.04 -2.13
N ASN A 299 -0.25 -29.62 -1.75
CA ASN A 299 -1.36 -30.53 -1.49
C ASN A 299 -1.96 -31.10 -2.79
N SER A 300 -2.57 -32.29 -2.66
CA SER A 300 -3.11 -33.04 -3.79
C SER A 300 -4.41 -32.47 -4.36
N TYR A 301 -4.64 -32.81 -5.62
CA TYR A 301 -5.93 -32.75 -6.32
C TYR A 301 -7.10 -33.23 -5.44
N ASP A 302 -8.28 -32.61 -5.56
CA ASP A 302 -9.53 -32.90 -4.83
C ASP A 302 -9.52 -32.70 -3.30
N THR A 303 -8.55 -31.97 -2.75
CA THR A 303 -8.59 -31.59 -1.34
C THR A 303 -9.61 -30.47 -1.11
N PRO A 304 -10.52 -30.59 -0.12
CA PRO A 304 -11.40 -29.49 0.29
C PRO A 304 -10.59 -28.23 0.63
N PHE A 305 -11.05 -27.07 0.20
CA PHE A 305 -10.28 -25.81 0.29
C PHE A 305 -9.91 -25.45 1.75
N ASP A 306 -10.77 -25.78 2.71
CA ASP A 306 -10.61 -25.57 4.15
C ASP A 306 -9.59 -26.51 4.80
N LYS A 307 -9.13 -27.52 4.05
CA LYS A 307 -8.14 -28.51 4.50
C LYS A 307 -6.80 -28.35 3.79
N ILE A 308 -6.70 -27.42 2.84
CA ILE A 308 -5.45 -27.18 2.12
C ILE A 308 -4.55 -26.32 3.00
N TRP A 309 -3.35 -26.85 3.29
CA TRP A 309 -2.28 -26.08 3.89
C TRP A 309 -1.41 -25.51 2.78
N LEU A 310 -1.23 -24.20 2.84
CA LEU A 310 -0.33 -23.47 1.98
C LEU A 310 1.09 -23.66 2.50
N LYS A 311 2.02 -23.89 1.57
CA LYS A 311 3.45 -23.78 1.87
C LYS A 311 3.72 -22.35 2.33
N HIS A 312 3.19 -21.38 1.58
CA HIS A 312 3.20 -19.99 1.97
C HIS A 312 2.14 -19.17 1.24
N LEU A 313 1.86 -17.98 1.80
CA LEU A 313 1.14 -16.89 1.17
C LEU A 313 1.95 -15.61 1.35
N ASP A 314 2.16 -14.90 0.25
CA ASP A 314 2.81 -13.59 0.21
C ASP A 314 1.79 -12.52 -0.21
N LEU A 315 1.78 -11.38 0.50
CA LEU A 315 1.19 -10.14 -0.02
C LEU A 315 2.33 -9.24 -0.50
N ALA A 316 2.18 -8.65 -1.68
CA ALA A 316 3.18 -7.78 -2.28
C ALA A 316 2.53 -6.58 -2.97
N ILE A 317 3.33 -5.53 -3.17
CA ILE A 317 3.00 -4.38 -4.02
C ILE A 317 3.94 -4.39 -5.21
N ASN A 318 3.36 -4.36 -6.39
CA ASN A 318 4.01 -4.13 -7.67
C ASN A 318 3.75 -2.67 -8.06
N VAL A 319 4.78 -1.88 -8.27
CA VAL A 319 4.67 -0.49 -8.72
C VAL A 319 5.13 -0.44 -10.17
N TYR A 320 4.31 0.16 -11.03
CA TYR A 320 4.63 0.37 -12.43
C TYR A 320 4.63 1.87 -12.74
N THR A 321 5.74 2.35 -13.31
CA THR A 321 5.93 3.74 -13.75
C THR A 321 6.32 3.78 -15.24
N GLY A 322 6.14 4.93 -15.88
CA GLY A 322 6.52 5.14 -17.29
C GLY A 322 5.91 4.10 -18.24
N GLU A 323 6.74 3.56 -19.14
CA GLU A 323 6.30 2.57 -20.14
C GLU A 323 5.79 1.26 -19.52
N ALA A 324 6.34 0.85 -18.36
CA ALA A 324 5.93 -0.38 -17.67
C ALA A 324 4.46 -0.29 -17.21
N LYS A 325 3.99 0.90 -16.85
CA LYS A 325 2.56 1.13 -16.54
C LYS A 325 1.68 0.89 -17.75
N ASP A 326 2.02 1.48 -18.88
CA ASP A 326 1.21 1.40 -20.10
C ASP A 326 1.22 -0.02 -20.69
N GLU A 327 2.35 -0.71 -20.59
CA GLU A 327 2.44 -2.13 -20.93
C GLU A 327 1.61 -2.98 -19.96
N ARG A 328 1.71 -2.73 -18.65
CA ARG A 328 0.96 -3.49 -17.65
C ARG A 328 -0.54 -3.34 -17.85
N LEU A 329 -1.04 -2.14 -18.16
CA LEU A 329 -2.47 -1.92 -18.44
C LEU A 329 -2.96 -2.66 -19.70
N ARG A 330 -2.08 -2.85 -20.70
CA ARG A 330 -2.39 -3.60 -21.93
C ARG A 330 -2.22 -5.11 -21.78
N SER A 331 -1.42 -5.56 -20.82
CA SER A 331 -1.21 -6.98 -20.53
C SER A 331 -2.38 -7.59 -19.75
N ASN A 332 -2.40 -8.91 -19.59
CA ASN A 332 -3.46 -9.63 -18.89
C ASN A 332 -2.86 -10.85 -18.15
N LEU A 333 -2.89 -10.84 -16.82
CA LEU A 333 -2.37 -11.94 -15.99
C LEU A 333 -3.16 -13.23 -16.20
N SER A 334 -4.47 -13.14 -16.42
CA SER A 334 -5.36 -14.30 -16.50
C SER A 334 -5.15 -15.18 -17.73
N SER A 335 -4.56 -14.63 -18.80
CA SER A 335 -4.22 -15.41 -20.01
C SER A 335 -2.93 -16.22 -19.85
N GLY A 336 -2.21 -16.05 -18.74
CA GLY A 336 -0.94 -16.71 -18.50
C GLY A 336 0.18 -16.29 -19.46
N GLY A 337 0.02 -15.12 -20.11
CA GLY A 337 1.05 -14.47 -20.90
C GLY A 337 2.15 -13.84 -20.04
N VAL A 338 3.20 -13.36 -20.69
CA VAL A 338 4.28 -12.62 -20.01
C VAL A 338 3.71 -11.28 -19.54
N ILE A 339 3.84 -11.01 -18.25
CA ILE A 339 3.49 -9.73 -17.64
C ILE A 339 4.78 -8.91 -17.54
N PRO A 340 4.75 -7.61 -17.87
CA PRO A 340 5.93 -6.77 -17.70
C PRO A 340 6.38 -6.77 -16.25
N ASP A 341 7.69 -6.70 -16.07
CA ASP A 341 8.27 -6.56 -14.74
C ASP A 341 7.82 -5.24 -14.10
N ALA A 342 7.55 -5.29 -12.80
CA ALA A 342 7.26 -4.08 -12.04
C ALA A 342 8.53 -3.24 -11.91
N SER A 343 8.39 -1.92 -11.93
CA SER A 343 9.48 -0.98 -11.63
C SER A 343 10.02 -1.21 -10.23
N TYR A 344 9.12 -1.50 -9.29
CA TYR A 344 9.44 -1.94 -7.93
C TYR A 344 8.50 -3.08 -7.55
N ARG A 345 9.04 -4.12 -6.91
CA ARG A 345 8.25 -5.17 -6.26
C ARG A 345 8.68 -5.25 -4.82
N THR A 346 7.71 -5.21 -3.91
CA THR A 346 7.97 -5.20 -2.48
C THR A 346 7.01 -6.13 -1.77
N HIS A 347 7.54 -7.15 -1.09
CA HIS A 347 6.75 -8.01 -0.21
C HIS A 347 6.38 -7.25 1.06
N LEU A 348 5.11 -7.36 1.45
CA LEU A 348 4.54 -6.72 2.62
C LEU A 348 4.45 -7.69 3.81
N ILE A 349 4.04 -8.91 3.53
CA ILE A 349 3.95 -9.98 4.51
C ILE A 349 4.13 -11.31 3.80
N ARG A 350 4.81 -12.23 4.45
CA ARG A 350 4.86 -13.64 4.11
C ARG A 350 4.41 -14.43 5.32
N VAL A 351 3.56 -15.41 5.08
CA VAL A 351 3.16 -16.36 6.11
C VAL A 351 3.30 -17.78 5.58
N ASP A 352 4.07 -18.59 6.30
CA ASP A 352 4.29 -20.00 5.97
C ASP A 352 3.32 -20.89 6.78
N GLY A 353 2.80 -21.95 6.16
CA GLY A 353 1.97 -22.94 6.86
C GLY A 353 0.64 -22.41 7.38
N ILE A 354 -0.21 -21.89 6.49
CA ILE A 354 -1.59 -21.46 6.82
C ILE A 354 -2.64 -22.20 6.00
N LEU A 355 -3.91 -22.09 6.39
CA LEU A 355 -5.00 -22.68 5.64
C LEU A 355 -5.33 -21.82 4.41
N PHE A 356 -5.59 -22.47 3.29
CA PHE A 356 -6.04 -21.80 2.06
C PHE A 356 -7.31 -20.98 2.32
N SER A 357 -8.23 -21.46 3.17
CA SER A 357 -9.47 -20.76 3.52
C SER A 357 -9.27 -19.30 3.98
N ASP A 358 -8.09 -18.98 4.51
CA ASP A 358 -7.79 -17.63 4.99
C ASP A 358 -7.60 -16.63 3.86
N LEU A 359 -7.35 -17.11 2.63
CA LEU A 359 -7.29 -16.27 1.43
C LEU A 359 -8.51 -15.35 1.30
N VAL A 360 -9.71 -15.84 1.61
CA VAL A 360 -10.95 -15.05 1.50
C VAL A 360 -10.92 -13.86 2.47
N HIS A 361 -10.49 -14.09 3.71
CA HIS A 361 -10.40 -13.03 4.71
C HIS A 361 -9.28 -12.05 4.37
N LEU A 362 -8.12 -12.56 3.97
CA LEU A 362 -6.96 -11.76 3.58
C LEU A 362 -7.26 -10.90 2.34
N ALA A 363 -7.94 -11.44 1.34
CA ALA A 363 -8.34 -10.71 0.13
C ALA A 363 -9.25 -9.52 0.47
N ARG A 364 -10.23 -9.71 1.37
CA ARG A 364 -11.14 -8.64 1.82
C ARG A 364 -10.44 -7.51 2.57
N LEU A 365 -9.39 -7.82 3.32
CA LEU A 365 -8.60 -6.82 4.04
C LEU A 365 -7.55 -6.15 3.14
N PHE A 366 -7.01 -6.87 2.16
CA PHE A 366 -5.86 -6.41 1.38
C PHE A 366 -6.25 -5.61 0.14
N PHE A 367 -7.28 -6.03 -0.59
CA PHE A 367 -7.71 -5.37 -1.83
C PHE A 367 -8.65 -4.19 -1.54
N LYS A 368 -8.60 -3.15 -2.39
CA LYS A 368 -9.42 -1.95 -2.19
C LYS A 368 -10.85 -2.12 -2.73
N SER A 369 -11.04 -2.93 -3.76
CA SER A 369 -12.34 -3.19 -4.37
C SER A 369 -13.13 -4.15 -3.50
N LYS A 370 -14.29 -3.72 -3.05
CA LYS A 370 -15.24 -4.64 -2.42
C LYS A 370 -15.99 -5.43 -3.48
N ILE A 371 -16.36 -4.76 -4.56
CA ILE A 371 -17.25 -5.33 -5.59
C ILE A 371 -16.57 -6.45 -6.35
N MET A 372 -15.34 -6.23 -6.85
CA MET A 372 -14.65 -7.27 -7.62
C MET A 372 -14.26 -8.46 -6.73
N ILE A 373 -13.96 -8.21 -5.46
CA ILE A 373 -13.61 -9.29 -4.51
C ILE A 373 -14.82 -10.13 -4.16
N GLU A 374 -15.96 -9.52 -3.84
CA GLU A 374 -17.18 -10.30 -3.61
C GLU A 374 -17.64 -11.01 -4.88
N GLU A 375 -17.59 -10.38 -6.07
CA GLU A 375 -17.92 -11.07 -7.32
C GLU A 375 -16.97 -12.23 -7.65
N TRP A 376 -15.67 -12.09 -7.34
CA TRP A 376 -14.71 -13.17 -7.49
C TRP A 376 -15.00 -14.32 -6.52
N ILE A 377 -15.27 -13.99 -5.25
CA ILE A 377 -15.63 -14.98 -4.22
C ILE A 377 -16.91 -15.72 -4.65
N GLU A 378 -17.97 -14.98 -5.00
CA GLU A 378 -19.23 -15.52 -5.52
C GLU A 378 -18.97 -16.46 -6.70
N LYS A 379 -18.23 -16.04 -7.73
CA LYS A 379 -18.04 -16.86 -8.94
C LYS A 379 -17.18 -18.10 -8.71
N GLN A 380 -16.05 -17.96 -8.02
CA GLN A 380 -15.09 -19.06 -7.84
C GLN A 380 -15.56 -20.09 -6.82
N PHE A 381 -16.46 -19.69 -5.93
CA PHE A 381 -16.87 -20.55 -4.85
C PHE A 381 -18.38 -20.89 -4.83
N GLU A 382 -19.26 -20.20 -5.60
CA GLU A 382 -20.72 -20.51 -5.66
C GLU A 382 -21.06 -21.47 -6.81
N ARG A 383 -20.32 -21.49 -7.93
CA ARG A 383 -20.70 -22.25 -9.13
C ARG A 383 -20.05 -23.63 -9.23
N VAL A 384 -20.47 -24.59 -8.40
CA VAL A 384 -20.45 -26.02 -8.77
C VAL A 384 -21.68 -26.73 -8.18
N VAL A 385 -22.85 -26.50 -8.77
CA VAL A 385 -24.04 -27.38 -8.64
C VAL A 385 -24.69 -27.53 -10.01
N LEU A 386 -24.16 -28.49 -10.77
CA LEU A 386 -24.82 -29.62 -11.47
C LEU A 386 -23.93 -30.09 -12.63
#